data_AF-A0A1C0VUW9-F1
#
_entry.id   AF-A0A1C0VUW9-F1
#
_cell.length_a   1.000
_cell.length_b   1.000
_cell.length_c   1.000
_cell.angle_alpha   90.00
_cell.angle_beta   90.00
_cell.angle_gamma   90.00
#
_symmetry.space_group_name_H-M   'P 1'
#
loop_
_entity.id
_entity.type
_entity.pdbx_description
1 polymer ?
#
loop_
_entity_poly.entity_id
_entity_poly.type
_entity_poly.pdbx_seq_one_letter_code
_entity_poly.pdbx_strand_id
1 'polypeptide(L)'
;MALQPNVENGISRLIGDNTAENINLSTGQLTNFPGGAFVLGGNDTVQGSTDSEMIGGNSGEDSLLGGSGNDTLMGGKEGDFVDGQGGNDLVRGDLDADTVRGGEGNDSLFGGRGNDLLFGDLGDDFISGDRDTDTLTGGGGKDTFALISNGGIDIITDFENGVDLIQLPSGVNSVSLQSSGANTLIADSVTGEVFAQLNNVVASSLTSASFVSASSTSQTGNSTTPENLEFINRVVELTNIERSKLGLPALKANTTLATAAQNHTQNMAVQDFFSHTGKDGSSPTNRVQSVGYNGVAGENIAAGSTTPEDVLVQWMNSAGHRANILNADYKEIGVGYYFLANDTGSVNYNRYWTQVFGIPTGS
;
A
#
# COMPACT_ATOMS: atom_id res chain seq x y z
N MET A 1 8.91 -22.52 -15.76
CA MET A 1 8.01 -23.70 -15.72
C MET A 1 6.71 -23.20 -16.37
N ALA A 2 5.47 -23.47 -15.94
CA ALA A 2 4.30 -22.80 -16.53
C ALA A 2 3.46 -22.18 -15.43
N LEU A 3 3.02 -20.94 -15.66
CA LEU A 3 2.13 -20.18 -14.81
C LEU A 3 0.95 -21.04 -14.37
N GLN A 4 0.58 -20.97 -13.10
CA GLN A 4 -0.55 -21.74 -12.57
C GLN A 4 -1.82 -20.86 -12.64
N PRO A 5 -2.70 -21.04 -13.64
CA PRO A 5 -4.01 -20.40 -13.60
C PRO A 5 -4.80 -21.01 -12.44
N ASN A 6 -5.19 -20.17 -11.49
CA ASN A 6 -6.03 -20.57 -10.37
C ASN A 6 -7.32 -19.74 -10.38
N VAL A 7 -8.48 -20.42 -10.40
CA VAL A 7 -9.77 -19.78 -10.17
C VAL A 7 -10.25 -20.27 -8.80
N GLU A 8 -9.98 -19.49 -7.77
CA GLU A 8 -10.36 -19.82 -6.40
C GLU A 8 -11.46 -18.85 -5.96
N ASN A 9 -12.60 -19.39 -5.53
CA ASN A 9 -13.80 -18.60 -5.17
C ASN A 9 -14.27 -17.60 -6.24
N GLY A 10 -13.98 -17.90 -7.51
CA GLY A 10 -14.31 -17.06 -8.66
C GLY A 10 -13.19 -16.09 -9.04
N ILE A 11 -12.17 -15.86 -8.23
CA ILE A 11 -11.09 -14.92 -8.53
C ILE A 11 -10.08 -15.60 -9.46
N SER A 12 -9.85 -15.03 -10.64
CA SER A 12 -8.82 -15.51 -11.58
C SER A 12 -7.45 -14.97 -11.18
N ARG A 13 -6.48 -15.85 -10.93
CA ARG A 13 -5.10 -15.48 -10.59
C ARG A 13 -4.11 -16.18 -11.49
N LEU A 14 -2.98 -15.51 -11.70
CA LEU A 14 -1.81 -16.05 -12.36
C LEU A 14 -0.64 -15.96 -11.38
N ILE A 15 -0.04 -17.09 -11.03
CA ILE A 15 1.09 -17.14 -10.11
C ILE A 15 2.31 -17.69 -10.87
N GLY A 16 3.41 -16.94 -10.80
CA GLY A 16 4.72 -17.26 -11.36
C GLY A 16 5.35 -18.47 -10.71
N ASP A 17 6.43 -18.95 -11.30
CA ASP A 17 7.16 -20.13 -10.84
C ASP A 17 8.56 -19.83 -10.31
N ASN A 18 8.79 -18.56 -9.95
CA ASN A 18 10.04 -18.05 -9.40
C ASN A 18 11.20 -18.20 -10.42
N THR A 19 10.88 -18.06 -11.71
CA THR A 19 11.82 -17.88 -12.81
C THR A 19 11.38 -16.73 -13.71
N ALA A 20 12.23 -16.28 -14.63
CA ALA A 20 11.85 -15.22 -15.57
C ALA A 20 10.67 -15.63 -16.48
N GLU A 21 9.65 -14.79 -16.52
CA GLU A 21 8.36 -15.01 -17.17
C GLU A 21 8.01 -13.85 -18.11
N ASN A 22 7.26 -14.16 -19.17
CA ASN A 22 6.75 -13.18 -20.13
C ASN A 22 5.24 -13.39 -20.26
N ILE A 23 4.47 -12.45 -19.73
CA ILE A 23 3.02 -12.55 -19.56
C ILE A 23 2.37 -11.44 -20.36
N ASN A 24 1.37 -11.81 -21.17
CA ASN A 24 0.48 -10.86 -21.80
C ASN A 24 -0.95 -11.23 -21.41
N LEU A 25 -1.60 -10.37 -20.64
CA LEU A 25 -2.99 -10.53 -20.24
C LEU A 25 -3.90 -10.11 -21.38
N SER A 26 -4.99 -10.86 -21.56
CA SER A 26 -6.08 -10.49 -22.46
C SER A 26 -7.25 -9.95 -21.65
N THR A 27 -7.98 -8.99 -22.21
CA THR A 27 -9.26 -8.55 -21.67
C THR A 27 -10.13 -9.76 -21.34
N GLY A 28 -10.69 -9.80 -20.15
CA GLY A 28 -11.50 -10.90 -19.67
C GLY A 28 -10.71 -12.02 -18.97
N GLN A 29 -9.38 -11.93 -18.88
CA GLN A 29 -8.56 -13.00 -18.31
C GLN A 29 -8.58 -12.99 -16.79
N LEU A 30 -8.58 -11.80 -16.16
CA LEU A 30 -8.57 -11.61 -14.71
C LEU A 30 -9.85 -10.93 -14.18
N THR A 31 -11.03 -11.29 -14.71
CA THR A 31 -12.31 -10.54 -14.58
C THR A 31 -12.91 -10.37 -13.19
N ASN A 32 -12.36 -11.01 -12.15
CA ASN A 32 -12.98 -11.02 -10.82
C ASN A 32 -12.01 -10.41 -9.82
N PHE A 33 -12.04 -9.08 -9.70
CA PHE A 33 -11.34 -8.29 -8.68
C PHE A 33 -11.45 -8.97 -7.30
N PRO A 34 -10.33 -9.34 -6.63
CA PRO A 34 -8.93 -9.03 -6.94
C PRO A 34 -8.23 -10.03 -7.87
N GLY A 35 -8.63 -10.11 -9.14
CA GLY A 35 -7.90 -10.90 -10.11
C GLY A 35 -6.51 -10.29 -10.28
N GLY A 36 -5.45 -11.10 -10.26
CA GLY A 36 -4.09 -10.56 -10.29
C GLY A 36 -3.03 -11.51 -10.81
N ALA A 37 -1.96 -10.91 -11.34
CA ALA A 37 -0.75 -11.59 -11.79
C ALA A 37 0.39 -11.33 -10.78
N PHE A 38 0.92 -12.39 -10.18
CA PHE A 38 2.03 -12.33 -9.22
C PHE A 38 3.15 -13.22 -9.72
N VAL A 39 4.24 -12.63 -10.20
CA VAL A 39 5.31 -13.36 -10.92
C VAL A 39 6.40 -13.92 -10.01
N LEU A 40 6.38 -13.52 -8.73
CA LEU A 40 7.18 -14.03 -7.61
C LEU A 40 8.68 -13.74 -7.71
N GLY A 41 9.41 -14.36 -8.62
CA GLY A 41 10.87 -14.29 -8.58
C GLY A 41 11.44 -14.47 -9.96
N GLY A 42 12.50 -13.74 -10.30
CA GLY A 42 13.01 -13.72 -11.66
C GLY A 42 12.86 -12.32 -12.25
N ASN A 43 13.38 -12.11 -13.45
CA ASN A 43 13.22 -10.84 -14.15
C ASN A 43 12.06 -11.01 -15.12
N ASP A 44 10.91 -10.54 -14.71
CA ASP A 44 9.64 -10.83 -15.35
C ASP A 44 9.20 -9.67 -16.24
N THR A 45 8.38 -9.97 -17.24
CA THR A 45 7.72 -8.96 -18.06
C THR A 45 6.23 -9.26 -18.08
N VAL A 46 5.43 -8.33 -17.57
CA VAL A 46 3.97 -8.45 -17.54
C VAL A 46 3.35 -7.29 -18.28
N GLN A 47 2.59 -7.59 -19.33
CA GLN A 47 1.69 -6.65 -19.98
C GLN A 47 0.26 -6.97 -19.56
N GLY A 48 -0.35 -6.05 -18.83
CA GLY A 48 -1.76 -6.05 -18.49
C GLY A 48 -2.63 -5.68 -19.69
N SER A 49 -3.94 -5.61 -19.46
CA SER A 49 -4.96 -5.54 -20.49
C SER A 49 -5.75 -4.24 -20.44
N THR A 50 -7.02 -4.27 -20.82
CA THR A 50 -7.92 -3.12 -20.69
C THR A 50 -8.77 -3.19 -19.43
N ASP A 51 -8.66 -4.28 -18.66
CA ASP A 51 -9.37 -4.42 -17.39
C ASP A 51 -8.51 -3.84 -16.26
N SER A 52 -9.15 -3.49 -15.14
CA SER A 52 -8.42 -3.16 -13.91
C SER A 52 -7.78 -4.40 -13.31
N GLU A 53 -6.46 -4.40 -13.20
CA GLU A 53 -5.66 -5.54 -12.77
C GLU A 53 -4.74 -5.20 -11.60
N MET A 54 -4.43 -6.24 -10.84
CA MET A 54 -3.40 -6.20 -9.82
C MET A 54 -2.17 -6.98 -10.30
N ILE A 55 -1.03 -6.32 -10.44
CA ILE A 55 0.21 -6.92 -10.95
C ILE A 55 1.32 -6.69 -9.93
N GLY A 56 2.01 -7.76 -9.54
CA GLY A 56 3.13 -7.68 -8.59
C GLY A 56 4.35 -8.46 -9.07
N GLY A 57 5.48 -7.77 -9.20
CA GLY A 57 6.79 -8.32 -9.57
C GLY A 57 7.38 -9.22 -8.47
N ASN A 58 7.49 -8.65 -7.26
CA ASN A 58 8.03 -9.22 -6.03
C ASN A 58 9.56 -9.27 -5.94
N SER A 59 10.28 -10.01 -6.77
CA SER A 59 11.74 -10.12 -6.61
C SER A 59 12.43 -10.35 -7.95
N GLY A 60 13.38 -9.49 -8.27
CA GLY A 60 14.09 -9.50 -9.53
C GLY A 60 13.77 -8.22 -10.30
N GLU A 61 14.58 -7.88 -11.30
CA GLU A 61 14.34 -6.65 -12.09
C GLU A 61 13.18 -6.88 -13.06
N ASP A 62 11.99 -6.42 -12.67
CA ASP A 62 10.73 -6.67 -13.36
C ASP A 62 10.31 -5.51 -14.27
N SER A 63 9.54 -5.83 -15.31
CA SER A 63 8.92 -4.86 -16.21
C SER A 63 7.40 -5.06 -16.23
N LEU A 64 6.68 -4.15 -15.57
CA LEU A 64 5.23 -4.24 -15.38
C LEU A 64 4.55 -3.10 -16.14
N LEU A 65 3.61 -3.46 -17.02
CA LEU A 65 2.84 -2.54 -17.84
C LEU A 65 1.35 -2.75 -17.54
N GLY A 66 0.66 -1.76 -16.98
CA GLY A 66 -0.74 -1.86 -16.54
C GLY A 66 -1.71 -2.07 -17.69
N GLY A 67 -1.67 -1.18 -18.68
CA GLY A 67 -2.52 -1.28 -19.86
C GLY A 67 -3.43 -0.07 -19.98
N SER A 68 -4.74 -0.28 -20.12
CA SER A 68 -5.69 0.86 -20.17
C SER A 68 -6.74 0.83 -19.05
N GLY A 69 -6.55 -0.03 -18.06
CA GLY A 69 -7.43 -0.20 -16.90
C GLY A 69 -7.01 0.72 -15.75
N ASN A 70 -7.81 0.80 -14.69
CA ASN A 70 -7.31 1.40 -13.44
C ASN A 70 -6.60 0.31 -12.66
N ASP A 71 -5.28 0.29 -12.70
CA ASP A 71 -4.45 -0.81 -12.27
C ASP A 71 -3.80 -0.56 -10.92
N THR A 72 -3.36 -1.65 -10.27
CA THR A 72 -2.51 -1.61 -9.08
C THR A 72 -1.25 -2.40 -9.36
N LEU A 73 -0.13 -1.68 -9.47
CA LEU A 73 1.16 -2.23 -9.87
C LEU A 73 2.17 -2.10 -8.73
N MET A 74 2.93 -3.17 -8.46
CA MET A 74 3.99 -3.20 -7.46
C MET A 74 5.24 -3.84 -8.06
N GLY A 75 6.34 -3.09 -8.15
CA GLY A 75 7.64 -3.60 -8.60
C GLY A 75 8.14 -4.69 -7.65
N GLY A 76 8.48 -4.30 -6.42
CA GLY A 76 8.76 -5.23 -5.34
C GLY A 76 10.17 -5.09 -4.79
N LYS A 77 11.16 -5.71 -5.42
CA LYS A 77 12.57 -5.66 -4.98
C LYS A 77 13.46 -5.68 -6.20
N GLU A 78 14.62 -5.05 -6.05
CA GLU A 78 15.57 -4.80 -7.13
C GLU A 78 15.04 -3.71 -8.07
N GLY A 79 15.80 -3.31 -9.07
CA GLY A 79 15.44 -2.15 -9.88
C GLY A 79 14.37 -2.48 -10.91
N ASP A 80 13.15 -2.01 -10.67
CA ASP A 80 11.97 -2.32 -11.47
C ASP A 80 11.61 -1.20 -12.45
N PHE A 81 10.94 -1.58 -13.54
CA PHE A 81 10.24 -0.66 -14.44
C PHE A 81 8.74 -0.90 -14.31
N VAL A 82 8.00 0.09 -13.81
CA VAL A 82 6.55 -0.02 -13.57
C VAL A 82 5.84 1.14 -14.26
N ASP A 83 4.91 0.84 -15.16
CA ASP A 83 4.21 1.82 -16.00
C ASP A 83 2.70 1.53 -16.00
N GLY A 84 1.90 2.44 -15.43
CA GLY A 84 0.43 2.35 -15.40
C GLY A 84 -0.20 2.37 -16.80
N GLN A 85 0.45 3.07 -17.73
CA GLN A 85 0.01 3.35 -19.10
C GLN A 85 -1.24 4.22 -19.21
N GLY A 86 -2.44 3.73 -18.89
CA GLY A 86 -3.62 4.56 -19.00
C GLY A 86 -4.72 4.07 -18.08
N GLY A 87 -5.48 5.00 -17.51
CA GLY A 87 -6.34 4.72 -16.37
C GLY A 87 -5.93 5.59 -15.19
N ASN A 88 -6.62 5.46 -14.07
CA ASN A 88 -6.20 6.08 -12.82
C ASN A 88 -5.56 5.00 -11.97
N ASP A 89 -4.24 4.96 -11.95
CA ASP A 89 -3.45 3.86 -11.47
C ASP A 89 -2.88 4.11 -10.08
N LEU A 90 -2.63 3.02 -9.38
CA LEU A 90 -1.79 3.00 -8.19
C LEU A 90 -0.50 2.26 -8.51
N VAL A 91 0.62 2.98 -8.52
CA VAL A 91 1.91 2.43 -8.95
C VAL A 91 2.94 2.57 -7.82
N ARG A 92 3.59 1.46 -7.46
CA ARG A 92 4.63 1.40 -6.43
C ARG A 92 5.91 0.78 -6.99
N GLY A 93 7.06 1.42 -6.77
CA GLY A 93 8.38 0.82 -6.98
C GLY A 93 8.74 -0.20 -5.90
N ASP A 94 8.44 0.15 -4.64
CA ASP A 94 8.73 -0.60 -3.40
C ASP A 94 10.19 -0.49 -2.92
N LEU A 95 11.12 -1.32 -3.39
CA LEU A 95 12.48 -1.41 -2.84
C LEU A 95 13.54 -1.43 -3.92
N ASP A 96 14.65 -0.75 -3.63
CA ASP A 96 15.76 -0.46 -4.54
C ASP A 96 15.36 0.59 -5.60
N ALA A 97 16.26 0.89 -6.55
CA ALA A 97 16.11 2.06 -7.41
C ALA A 97 15.22 1.75 -8.63
N ASP A 98 14.03 2.35 -8.65
CA ASP A 98 12.96 2.04 -9.60
C ASP A 98 12.74 3.15 -10.64
N THR A 99 12.11 2.77 -11.74
CA THR A 99 11.49 3.71 -12.69
C THR A 99 9.98 3.49 -12.70
N VAL A 100 9.25 4.49 -12.23
CA VAL A 100 7.79 4.45 -12.05
C VAL A 100 7.13 5.49 -12.95
N ARG A 101 6.11 5.09 -13.71
CA ARG A 101 5.30 5.96 -14.58
C ARG A 101 3.81 5.77 -14.31
N GLY A 102 3.08 6.87 -14.22
CA GLY A 102 1.62 6.89 -14.17
C GLY A 102 1.02 6.63 -15.55
N GLY A 103 1.23 7.57 -16.47
CA GLY A 103 0.76 7.45 -17.85
C GLY A 103 -0.37 8.42 -18.13
N GLU A 104 -1.45 7.96 -18.76
CA GLU A 104 -2.67 8.76 -18.98
C GLU A 104 -3.69 8.57 -17.86
N GLY A 105 -3.95 9.59 -17.06
CA GLY A 105 -5.00 9.62 -16.05
C GLY A 105 -4.50 10.20 -14.74
N ASN A 106 -5.32 10.15 -13.70
CA ASN A 106 -4.96 10.73 -12.41
C ASN A 106 -4.40 9.64 -11.51
N ASP A 107 -3.07 9.58 -11.43
CA ASP A 107 -2.35 8.46 -10.85
C ASP A 107 -1.86 8.75 -9.43
N SER A 108 -1.53 7.67 -8.72
CA SER A 108 -0.89 7.71 -7.41
C SER A 108 0.40 6.93 -7.44
N LEU A 109 1.52 7.64 -7.41
CA LEU A 109 2.87 7.11 -7.59
C LEU A 109 3.67 7.15 -6.29
N PHE A 110 4.29 6.01 -5.96
CA PHE A 110 5.15 5.87 -4.79
C PHE A 110 6.47 5.19 -5.20
N GLY A 111 7.60 5.86 -4.96
CA GLY A 111 8.93 5.31 -5.23
C GLY A 111 9.24 4.17 -4.28
N GLY A 112 9.35 4.51 -3.00
CA GLY A 112 9.53 3.55 -1.92
C GLY A 112 10.87 3.76 -1.25
N ARG A 113 11.79 2.80 -1.35
CA ARG A 113 13.18 2.99 -0.91
C ARG A 113 14.09 2.84 -2.09
N GLY A 114 14.89 3.85 -2.38
CA GLY A 114 15.76 3.81 -3.54
C GLY A 114 15.98 5.23 -4.02
N ASN A 115 16.88 5.44 -4.97
CA ASN A 115 16.87 6.73 -5.66
C ASN A 115 16.04 6.53 -6.92
N ASP A 116 14.75 6.84 -6.83
CA ASP A 116 13.76 6.46 -7.83
C ASP A 116 13.55 7.56 -8.87
N LEU A 117 13.04 7.15 -10.03
CA LEU A 117 12.60 8.05 -11.10
C LEU A 117 11.09 7.93 -11.25
N LEU A 118 10.35 8.98 -10.88
CA LEU A 118 8.88 9.02 -10.95
C LEU A 118 8.42 10.02 -12.01
N PHE A 119 7.48 9.58 -12.85
CA PHE A 119 6.84 10.40 -13.89
C PHE A 119 5.31 10.28 -13.79
N GLY A 120 4.60 11.37 -13.48
CA GLY A 120 3.13 11.41 -13.54
C GLY A 120 2.61 11.25 -14.97
N ASP A 121 3.26 11.94 -15.91
CA ASP A 121 2.93 12.00 -17.33
C ASP A 121 1.69 12.89 -17.62
N LEU A 122 0.49 12.37 -17.85
CA LEU A 122 -0.69 13.17 -18.19
C LEU A 122 -1.81 12.96 -17.17
N GLY A 123 -2.18 14.01 -16.44
CA GLY A 123 -3.33 14.01 -15.54
C GLY A 123 -3.05 14.78 -14.26
N ASP A 124 -3.97 14.75 -13.32
CA ASP A 124 -3.76 15.37 -12.01
C ASP A 124 -3.19 14.31 -11.05
N ASP A 125 -1.85 14.26 -10.92
CA ASP A 125 -1.16 13.15 -10.25
C ASP A 125 -0.81 13.42 -8.78
N PHE A 126 -0.70 12.35 -8.02
CA PHE A 126 -0.11 12.35 -6.68
C PHE A 126 1.21 11.59 -6.70
N ILE A 127 2.31 12.26 -6.35
CA ILE A 127 3.67 11.72 -6.49
C ILE A 127 4.43 11.81 -5.17
N SER A 128 4.92 10.68 -4.66
CA SER A 128 5.77 10.59 -3.46
C SER A 128 7.01 9.76 -3.79
N GLY A 129 8.21 10.34 -3.65
CA GLY A 129 9.46 9.57 -3.68
C GLY A 129 9.62 8.62 -2.48
N ASP A 130 8.95 8.95 -1.38
CA ASP A 130 9.07 8.31 -0.08
C ASP A 130 10.45 8.49 0.57
N ARG A 131 11.43 7.61 0.33
CA ARG A 131 12.74 7.64 0.99
C ARG A 131 13.88 7.64 0.00
N ASP A 132 15.01 8.15 0.49
CA ASP A 132 16.23 8.43 -0.23
C ASP A 132 16.04 9.60 -1.22
N THR A 133 16.89 9.76 -2.22
CA THR A 133 16.87 10.96 -3.09
C THR A 133 16.27 10.65 -4.43
N ASP A 134 15.02 11.04 -4.59
CA ASP A 134 14.23 10.72 -5.78
C ASP A 134 14.23 11.85 -6.80
N THR A 135 13.96 11.51 -8.06
CA THR A 135 13.69 12.48 -9.13
C THR A 135 12.23 12.38 -9.53
N LEU A 136 11.48 13.47 -9.29
CA LEU A 136 10.03 13.53 -9.49
C LEU A 136 9.70 14.47 -10.64
N THR A 137 8.86 14.02 -11.57
CA THR A 137 8.37 14.78 -12.72
C THR A 137 6.86 14.65 -12.76
N GLY A 138 6.13 15.76 -12.68
CA GLY A 138 4.67 15.77 -12.71
C GLY A 138 4.16 15.49 -14.11
N GLY A 139 4.66 16.24 -15.09
CA GLY A 139 4.16 16.19 -16.46
C GLY A 139 3.09 17.25 -16.68
N GLY A 140 1.97 16.86 -17.26
CA GLY A 140 0.89 17.76 -17.62
C GLY A 140 -0.35 17.53 -16.80
N GLY A 141 -0.84 18.57 -16.13
CA GLY A 141 -2.05 18.55 -15.33
C GLY A 141 -1.78 19.27 -14.02
N LYS A 142 -2.59 19.02 -12.99
CA LYS A 142 -2.37 19.60 -11.66
C LYS A 142 -1.83 18.54 -10.72
N ASP A 143 -0.53 18.61 -10.47
CA ASP A 143 0.16 17.58 -9.72
C ASP A 143 0.36 17.96 -8.26
N THR A 144 0.44 16.95 -7.41
CA THR A 144 0.75 17.08 -5.99
C THR A 144 1.99 16.27 -5.66
N PHE A 145 3.10 16.97 -5.40
CA PHE A 145 4.35 16.37 -4.91
C PHE A 145 4.31 16.28 -3.39
N ALA A 146 4.23 15.07 -2.87
CA ALA A 146 4.18 14.79 -1.45
C ALA A 146 5.58 14.59 -0.87
N LEU A 147 5.95 15.50 0.04
CA LEU A 147 7.24 15.45 0.73
C LEU A 147 7.12 14.70 2.04
N ILE A 148 8.19 13.99 2.42
CA ILE A 148 8.25 13.16 3.62
C ILE A 148 9.39 13.62 4.54
N SER A 149 9.11 13.67 5.85
CA SER A 149 10.15 13.91 6.86
C SER A 149 11.08 12.71 6.98
N ASN A 150 12.38 12.97 6.92
CA ASN A 150 13.48 12.02 6.80
C ASN A 150 13.35 11.12 5.57
N GLY A 151 12.67 11.60 4.52
CA GLY A 151 12.62 10.93 3.22
C GLY A 151 13.98 11.04 2.53
N GLY A 152 14.44 12.26 2.30
CA GLY A 152 15.69 12.57 1.65
C GLY A 152 15.57 13.97 1.07
N ILE A 153 16.32 14.27 0.00
CA ILE A 153 16.17 15.55 -0.71
C ILE A 153 15.71 15.26 -2.12
N ASP A 154 14.40 15.26 -2.33
CA ASP A 154 13.81 14.98 -3.63
C ASP A 154 14.14 16.08 -4.64
N ILE A 155 14.23 15.73 -5.91
CA ILE A 155 14.48 16.65 -7.02
C ILE A 155 13.21 16.70 -7.87
N ILE A 156 12.44 17.78 -7.71
CA ILE A 156 11.25 18.03 -8.52
C ILE A 156 11.68 18.80 -9.78
N THR A 157 11.44 18.21 -10.95
CA THR A 157 12.09 18.64 -12.19
C THR A 157 11.33 19.70 -12.98
N ASP A 158 10.00 19.76 -12.83
CA ASP A 158 9.11 20.51 -13.73
C ASP A 158 7.98 21.30 -13.04
N PHE A 159 8.01 21.44 -11.71
CA PHE A 159 6.97 22.14 -10.92
C PHE A 159 6.42 23.43 -11.58
N GLU A 160 5.13 23.41 -11.92
CA GLU A 160 4.41 24.52 -12.53
C GLU A 160 3.73 25.39 -11.46
N ASN A 161 4.28 26.58 -11.23
CA ASN A 161 3.77 27.48 -10.21
C ASN A 161 2.34 27.98 -10.49
N GLY A 162 1.44 27.76 -9.53
CA GLY A 162 0.04 28.14 -9.63
C GLY A 162 -0.85 27.07 -10.25
N VAL A 163 -0.26 25.98 -10.73
CA VAL A 163 -0.94 24.76 -11.14
C VAL A 163 -0.66 23.70 -10.07
N ASP A 164 0.59 23.29 -9.93
CA ASP A 164 1.02 22.22 -9.03
C ASP A 164 1.05 22.63 -7.56
N LEU A 165 1.05 21.60 -6.71
CA LEU A 165 1.06 21.71 -5.27
C LEU A 165 2.21 20.90 -4.67
N ILE A 166 2.78 21.45 -3.61
CA ILE A 166 3.70 20.73 -2.73
C ILE A 166 2.93 20.39 -1.45
N GLN A 167 2.75 19.10 -1.18
CA GLN A 167 2.20 18.65 0.08
C GLN A 167 3.33 18.52 1.12
N LEU A 168 3.23 19.31 2.18
CA LEU A 168 4.19 19.30 3.28
C LEU A 168 4.03 18.07 4.16
N PRO A 169 5.13 17.56 4.78
CA PRO A 169 5.06 16.44 5.69
C PRO A 169 4.12 16.70 6.87
N SER A 170 3.55 15.64 7.42
CA SER A 170 2.68 15.74 8.60
C SER A 170 3.40 16.41 9.78
N GLY A 171 2.75 17.40 10.39
CA GLY A 171 3.33 18.18 11.49
C GLY A 171 4.19 19.37 11.06
N VAL A 172 4.54 19.49 9.78
CA VAL A 172 5.24 20.65 9.22
C VAL A 172 4.22 21.73 8.87
N ASN A 173 4.23 22.84 9.61
CA ASN A 173 3.28 23.94 9.43
C ASN A 173 3.90 25.17 8.74
N SER A 174 5.22 25.17 8.53
CA SER A 174 5.93 26.29 7.93
C SER A 174 7.25 25.85 7.31
N VAL A 175 7.54 26.33 6.10
CA VAL A 175 8.80 26.06 5.39
C VAL A 175 9.60 27.34 5.13
N SER A 176 10.91 27.19 5.12
CA SER A 176 11.87 28.17 4.63
C SER A 176 12.23 27.84 3.20
N LEU A 177 12.27 28.86 2.35
CA LEU A 177 12.62 28.73 0.93
C LEU A 177 14.01 29.32 0.71
N GLN A 178 14.97 28.49 0.31
CA GLN A 178 16.36 28.88 0.15
C GLN A 178 16.76 28.82 -1.31
N SER A 179 17.21 29.95 -1.87
CA SER A 179 17.68 29.96 -3.26
C SER A 179 19.00 29.19 -3.41
N SER A 180 19.08 28.31 -4.40
CA SER A 180 20.28 27.56 -4.79
C SER A 180 20.51 27.71 -6.29
N GLY A 181 21.21 28.77 -6.69
CA GLY A 181 21.35 29.11 -8.12
C GLY A 181 20.00 29.45 -8.75
N ALA A 182 19.60 28.70 -9.78
CA ALA A 182 18.28 28.80 -10.42
C ALA A 182 17.19 27.99 -9.71
N ASN A 183 17.56 27.20 -8.70
CA ASN A 183 16.68 26.26 -8.00
C ASN A 183 16.25 26.83 -6.64
N THR A 184 15.26 26.19 -6.04
CA THR A 184 14.80 26.50 -4.68
C THR A 184 14.82 25.25 -3.82
N LEU A 185 15.45 25.33 -2.65
CA LEU A 185 15.35 24.32 -1.61
C LEU A 185 14.18 24.63 -0.68
N ILE A 186 13.39 23.62 -0.38
CA ILE A 186 12.29 23.66 0.59
C ILE A 186 12.78 22.98 1.85
N ALA A 187 12.78 23.71 2.97
CA ALA A 187 13.24 23.19 4.24
C ALA A 187 12.26 23.50 5.37
N ASP A 188 12.16 22.64 6.37
CA ASP A 188 11.42 22.91 7.60
C ASP A 188 11.98 24.19 8.27
N SER A 189 11.10 25.14 8.61
CA SER A 189 11.52 26.39 9.27
C SER A 189 12.01 26.20 10.70
N VAL A 190 11.66 25.08 11.34
CA VAL A 190 11.94 24.76 12.73
C VAL A 190 13.18 23.87 12.83
N THR A 191 13.20 22.75 12.12
CA THR A 191 14.30 21.77 12.22
C THR A 191 15.46 22.10 11.28
N GLY A 192 15.22 22.83 10.20
CA GLY A 192 16.20 23.10 9.15
C GLY A 192 16.43 21.93 8.19
N GLU A 193 15.66 20.84 8.34
CA GLU A 193 15.68 19.70 7.42
C GLU A 193 15.27 20.16 6.02
N VAL A 194 16.04 19.79 5.00
CA VAL A 194 15.71 20.04 3.59
C VAL A 194 14.93 18.85 3.07
N PHE A 195 13.75 19.09 2.51
CA PHE A 195 12.87 18.04 1.97
C PHE A 195 13.04 17.85 0.46
N ALA A 196 13.18 18.96 -0.28
CA ALA A 196 13.24 18.90 -1.74
C ALA A 196 13.94 20.11 -2.35
N GLN A 197 14.42 19.92 -3.58
CA GLN A 197 14.83 20.93 -4.52
C GLN A 197 13.83 21.04 -5.66
N LEU A 198 13.32 22.24 -5.92
CA LEU A 198 12.60 22.56 -7.15
C LEU A 198 13.59 23.07 -8.19
N ASN A 199 13.72 22.37 -9.31
CA ASN A 199 14.60 22.79 -10.40
C ASN A 199 14.00 23.96 -11.18
N ASN A 200 14.82 24.97 -11.45
CA ASN A 200 14.44 26.17 -12.24
C ASN A 200 13.25 26.97 -11.69
N VAL A 201 12.88 26.77 -10.42
CA VAL A 201 11.86 27.56 -9.73
C VAL A 201 12.54 28.56 -8.80
N VAL A 202 12.20 29.83 -8.93
CA VAL A 202 12.75 30.90 -8.09
C VAL A 202 11.94 31.02 -6.80
N ALA A 203 12.61 31.05 -5.64
CA ALA A 203 11.92 31.02 -4.33
C ALA A 203 10.85 32.11 -4.16
N SER A 204 11.05 33.30 -4.75
CA SER A 204 10.09 34.40 -4.69
C SER A 204 8.82 34.20 -5.53
N SER A 205 8.79 33.21 -6.43
CA SER A 205 7.57 32.87 -7.18
C SER A 205 6.61 32.01 -6.37
N LEU A 206 7.11 31.27 -5.38
CA LEU A 206 6.30 30.42 -4.52
C LEU A 206 5.51 31.25 -3.51
N THR A 207 4.27 30.87 -3.28
CA THR A 207 3.39 31.53 -2.30
C THR A 207 2.77 30.48 -1.38
N SER A 208 1.99 30.91 -0.39
CA SER A 208 1.22 29.97 0.44
C SER A 208 0.26 29.10 -0.37
N ALA A 209 -0.11 29.48 -1.59
CA ALA A 209 -0.95 28.67 -2.47
C ALA A 209 -0.19 27.53 -3.15
N SER A 210 1.14 27.58 -3.19
CA SER A 210 2.00 26.51 -3.72
C SER A 210 2.10 25.32 -2.76
N PHE A 211 1.63 25.48 -1.51
CA PHE A 211 1.77 24.49 -0.45
C PHE A 211 0.41 24.07 0.09
N VAL A 212 0.27 22.78 0.37
CA VAL A 212 -0.84 22.20 1.12
C VAL A 212 -0.30 21.44 2.32
N SER A 213 -1.03 21.47 3.44
CA SER A 213 -0.68 20.63 4.59
C SER A 213 -1.20 19.21 4.36
N ALA A 214 -0.54 18.22 4.95
CA ALA A 214 -1.05 16.84 5.02
C ALA A 214 -2.35 16.70 5.87
N SER A 215 -3.10 17.78 6.11
CA SER A 215 -4.40 17.75 6.79
C SER A 215 -5.47 18.43 5.94
N SER A 216 -6.37 17.59 5.41
CA SER A 216 -7.64 17.88 4.71
C SER A 216 -7.68 17.88 3.18
N THR A 217 -6.72 17.26 2.48
CA THR A 217 -7.18 16.29 1.49
C THR A 217 -7.69 15.09 2.27
N SER A 218 -8.89 14.64 1.93
CA SER A 218 -9.37 13.35 2.38
C SER A 218 -8.41 12.28 1.85
N GLN A 219 -7.34 11.99 2.59
CA GLN A 219 -7.18 10.60 2.95
C GLN A 219 -8.42 10.23 3.76
N THR A 220 -9.46 9.81 3.05
CA THR A 220 -10.28 8.71 3.53
C THR A 220 -9.38 7.49 3.72
N GLY A 221 -8.41 7.56 4.64
CA GLY A 221 -7.79 6.41 5.27
C GLY A 221 -8.72 5.76 6.30
N ASN A 222 -9.98 6.21 6.33
CA ASN A 222 -11.11 5.49 6.91
C ASN A 222 -12.02 4.85 5.83
N SER A 223 -11.57 4.81 4.58
CA SER A 223 -12.00 3.78 3.65
C SER A 223 -10.83 2.81 3.59
N THR A 224 -11.08 1.52 3.79
CA THR A 224 -10.31 0.51 3.05
C THR A 224 -10.13 1.04 1.64
N THR A 225 -8.90 1.40 1.24
CA THR A 225 -8.58 1.54 -0.17
C THR A 225 -9.01 0.24 -0.84
N PRO A 226 -9.45 0.26 -2.11
CA PRO A 226 -9.78 -0.99 -2.82
C PRO A 226 -8.68 -2.05 -2.60
N GLU A 227 -7.41 -1.67 -2.72
CA GLU A 227 -6.19 -2.46 -2.40
C GLU A 227 -6.18 -3.09 -0.99
N ASN A 228 -6.46 -2.31 0.07
CA ASN A 228 -6.52 -2.85 1.43
C ASN A 228 -7.68 -3.85 1.58
N LEU A 229 -8.80 -3.60 0.92
CA LEU A 229 -9.97 -4.49 0.95
C LEU A 229 -9.65 -5.83 0.30
N GLU A 230 -8.84 -5.84 -0.76
CA GLU A 230 -8.40 -7.06 -1.45
C GLU A 230 -7.47 -7.90 -0.60
N PHE A 231 -6.49 -7.28 0.07
CA PHE A 231 -5.60 -7.97 1.01
C PHE A 231 -6.38 -8.58 2.17
N ILE A 232 -7.30 -7.80 2.74
CA ILE A 232 -8.22 -8.21 3.80
C ILE A 232 -9.05 -9.42 3.35
N ASN A 233 -9.66 -9.35 2.16
CA ASN A 233 -10.49 -10.43 1.62
C ASN A 233 -9.68 -11.69 1.36
N ARG A 234 -8.45 -11.56 0.82
CA ARG A 234 -7.58 -12.71 0.55
C ARG A 234 -7.16 -13.42 1.82
N VAL A 235 -6.86 -12.68 2.90
CA VAL A 235 -6.56 -13.30 4.20
C VAL A 235 -7.77 -14.08 4.75
N VAL A 236 -8.99 -13.56 4.62
CA VAL A 236 -10.21 -14.26 5.04
C VAL A 236 -10.39 -15.57 4.27
N GLU A 237 -10.20 -15.53 2.95
CA GLU A 237 -10.27 -16.69 2.07
C GLU A 237 -9.24 -17.77 2.46
N LEU A 238 -7.97 -17.38 2.52
CA LEU A 238 -6.84 -18.23 2.93
C LEU A 238 -7.08 -18.91 4.28
N THR A 239 -7.63 -18.16 5.24
CA THR A 239 -8.01 -18.70 6.56
C THR A 239 -9.07 -19.78 6.44
N ASN A 240 -10.10 -19.57 5.61
CA ASN A 240 -11.15 -20.56 5.38
C ASN A 240 -10.66 -21.79 4.61
N ILE A 241 -9.66 -21.64 3.74
CA ILE A 241 -8.98 -22.76 3.08
C ILE A 241 -8.29 -23.64 4.13
N GLU A 242 -7.52 -23.07 5.05
CA GLU A 242 -6.86 -23.84 6.12
C GLU A 242 -7.85 -24.57 7.03
N ARG A 243 -8.98 -23.93 7.33
CA ARG A 243 -10.08 -24.55 8.08
C ARG A 243 -10.72 -25.71 7.34
N SER A 244 -10.93 -25.58 6.03
CA SER A 244 -11.58 -26.63 5.22
C SER A 244 -10.76 -27.92 5.15
N LYS A 245 -9.42 -27.84 5.21
CA LYS A 245 -8.51 -29.01 5.28
C LYS A 245 -8.80 -29.94 6.46
N LEU A 246 -9.40 -29.42 7.53
CA LEU A 246 -9.80 -30.17 8.73
C LEU A 246 -11.33 -30.36 8.83
N GLY A 247 -12.08 -30.03 7.79
CA GLY A 247 -13.54 -30.11 7.78
C GLY A 247 -14.24 -29.12 8.72
N LEU A 248 -13.56 -28.03 9.11
CA LEU A 248 -14.14 -26.99 9.94
C LEU A 248 -15.06 -26.07 9.11
N PRO A 249 -16.16 -25.56 9.68
CA PRO A 249 -17.00 -24.58 9.00
C PRO A 249 -16.22 -23.30 8.66
N ALA A 250 -16.51 -22.74 7.49
CA ALA A 250 -15.99 -21.44 7.09
C ALA A 250 -16.49 -20.35 8.05
N LEU A 251 -15.59 -19.42 8.38
CA LEU A 251 -15.88 -18.21 9.13
C LEU A 251 -16.58 -17.22 8.20
N LYS A 252 -17.67 -16.62 8.70
CA LYS A 252 -18.39 -15.57 7.99
C LYS A 252 -17.69 -14.23 8.18
N ALA A 253 -17.40 -13.53 7.09
CA ALA A 253 -16.89 -12.16 7.17
C ALA A 253 -17.90 -11.27 7.91
N ASN A 254 -17.42 -10.52 8.90
CA ASN A 254 -18.23 -9.62 9.73
C ASN A 254 -17.59 -8.23 9.72
N THR A 255 -18.34 -7.24 9.23
CA THR A 255 -17.86 -5.87 9.06
C THR A 255 -17.55 -5.19 10.40
N THR A 256 -18.28 -5.51 11.47
CA THR A 256 -18.01 -4.98 12.81
C THR A 256 -16.68 -5.49 13.36
N LEU A 257 -16.38 -6.78 13.17
CA LEU A 257 -15.07 -7.34 13.52
C LEU A 257 -13.96 -6.73 12.64
N ALA A 258 -14.21 -6.52 11.35
CA ALA A 258 -13.24 -5.92 10.43
C ALA A 258 -12.91 -4.48 10.84
N THR A 259 -13.90 -3.69 11.26
CA THR A 259 -13.68 -2.34 11.82
C THR A 259 -12.78 -2.39 13.06
N ALA A 260 -13.04 -3.31 14.00
CA ALA A 260 -12.19 -3.45 15.18
C ALA A 260 -10.75 -3.89 14.83
N ALA A 261 -10.62 -4.81 13.88
CA ALA A 261 -9.33 -5.28 13.37
C ALA A 261 -8.55 -4.12 12.74
N GLN A 262 -9.16 -3.40 11.80
CA GLN A 262 -8.56 -2.27 11.09
C GLN A 262 -8.09 -1.18 12.05
N ASN A 263 -8.93 -0.81 13.02
CA ASN A 263 -8.56 0.19 14.04
C ASN A 263 -7.34 -0.25 14.84
N HIS A 264 -7.27 -1.53 15.23
CA HIS A 264 -6.12 -2.04 15.98
C HIS A 264 -4.86 -2.14 15.12
N THR A 265 -5.00 -2.57 13.87
CA THR A 265 -3.90 -2.61 12.89
C THR A 265 -3.29 -1.23 12.67
N GLN A 266 -4.14 -0.22 12.44
CA GLN A 266 -3.70 1.16 12.30
C GLN A 266 -3.08 1.67 13.60
N ASN A 267 -3.69 1.41 14.76
CA ASN A 267 -3.14 1.83 16.05
C ASN A 267 -1.74 1.25 16.31
N MET A 268 -1.53 -0.03 16.03
CA MET A 268 -0.20 -0.66 16.16
C MET A 268 0.84 0.07 15.31
N ALA A 269 0.50 0.40 14.06
CA ALA A 269 1.36 1.12 13.15
C ALA A 269 1.60 2.57 13.61
N VAL A 270 0.55 3.37 13.72
CA VAL A 270 0.67 4.83 13.94
C VAL A 270 1.08 5.21 15.36
N GLN A 271 0.85 4.33 16.33
CA GLN A 271 1.24 4.56 17.71
C GLN A 271 2.48 3.77 18.11
N ASP A 272 3.17 3.10 17.18
CA ASP A 272 4.41 2.37 17.41
C ASP A 272 4.31 1.39 18.60
N PHE A 273 3.49 0.34 18.42
CA PHE A 273 3.48 -0.79 19.34
C PHE A 273 3.04 -2.07 18.62
N PHE A 274 3.47 -3.22 19.15
CA PHE A 274 3.06 -4.51 18.63
C PHE A 274 2.61 -5.43 19.78
N SER A 275 1.30 -5.45 20.03
CA SER A 275 0.70 -6.15 21.17
C SER A 275 -0.79 -6.42 20.94
N HIS A 276 -1.29 -7.52 21.51
CA HIS A 276 -2.72 -7.80 21.57
C HIS A 276 -3.49 -6.81 22.47
N THR A 277 -2.81 -6.27 23.48
CA THR A 277 -3.36 -5.23 24.36
C THR A 277 -3.08 -3.88 23.74
N GLY A 278 -4.13 -3.08 23.50
CA GLY A 278 -3.98 -1.72 22.98
C GLY A 278 -3.22 -0.81 23.97
N LYS A 279 -2.67 0.30 23.49
CA LYS A 279 -2.02 1.31 24.37
C LYS A 279 -2.97 1.88 25.44
N ASP A 280 -4.27 1.84 25.18
CA ASP A 280 -5.35 2.19 26.11
C ASP A 280 -5.69 1.08 27.13
N GLY A 281 -5.01 -0.06 27.07
CA GLY A 281 -5.29 -1.24 27.91
C GLY A 281 -6.43 -2.12 27.40
N SER A 282 -7.00 -1.85 26.22
CA SER A 282 -8.10 -2.64 25.66
C SER A 282 -7.67 -4.06 25.28
N SER A 283 -8.50 -5.04 25.63
CA SER A 283 -8.40 -6.40 25.08
C SER A 283 -9.08 -6.49 23.71
N PRO A 284 -8.84 -7.53 22.90
CA PRO A 284 -9.56 -7.75 21.65
C PRO A 284 -11.09 -7.77 21.83
N THR A 285 -11.58 -8.39 22.91
CA THR A 285 -13.01 -8.42 23.24
C THR A 285 -13.56 -7.03 23.55
N ASN A 286 -12.80 -6.20 24.29
CA ASN A 286 -13.21 -4.81 24.56
C ASN A 286 -13.28 -3.99 23.26
N ARG A 287 -12.34 -4.19 22.32
CA ARG A 287 -12.29 -3.47 21.03
C ARG A 287 -13.45 -3.83 20.11
N VAL A 288 -13.84 -5.10 20.03
CA VAL A 288 -15.01 -5.47 19.21
C VAL A 288 -16.32 -4.96 19.82
N GLN A 289 -16.43 -4.98 21.16
CA GLN A 289 -17.63 -4.49 21.86
C GLN A 289 -17.79 -2.97 21.72
N SER A 290 -16.70 -2.21 21.72
CA SER A 290 -16.75 -0.75 21.57
C SER A 290 -17.24 -0.31 20.19
N VAL A 291 -17.10 -1.16 19.16
CA VAL A 291 -17.65 -0.93 17.81
C VAL A 291 -18.99 -1.64 17.58
N GLY A 292 -19.60 -2.21 18.63
CA GLY A 292 -20.96 -2.75 18.60
C GLY A 292 -21.08 -4.27 18.39
N TYR A 293 -19.98 -5.03 18.43
CA TYR A 293 -20.04 -6.48 18.34
C TYR A 293 -20.50 -7.10 19.68
N ASN A 294 -21.53 -7.94 19.65
CA ASN A 294 -22.04 -8.60 20.85
C ASN A 294 -21.55 -10.06 20.95
N GLY A 295 -20.37 -10.25 21.55
CA GLY A 295 -19.74 -11.56 21.67
C GLY A 295 -18.36 -11.51 22.33
N VAL A 296 -17.66 -12.63 22.28
CA VAL A 296 -16.24 -12.76 22.67
C VAL A 296 -15.39 -12.81 21.41
N ALA A 297 -14.18 -12.25 21.47
CA ALA A 297 -13.25 -12.27 20.34
C ALA A 297 -11.86 -12.76 20.71
N GLY A 298 -11.25 -13.48 19.77
CA GLY A 298 -9.82 -13.79 19.74
C GLY A 298 -9.11 -13.02 18.62
N GLU A 299 -7.78 -13.00 18.65
CA GLU A 299 -6.99 -12.19 17.73
C GLU A 299 -5.68 -12.88 17.33
N ASN A 300 -5.31 -12.73 16.05
CA ASN A 300 -3.95 -12.89 15.57
C ASN A 300 -3.44 -11.53 15.08
N ILE A 301 -2.21 -11.19 15.41
CA ILE A 301 -1.52 -10.01 14.85
C ILE A 301 -0.26 -10.45 14.13
N ALA A 302 0.12 -9.72 13.09
CA ALA A 302 1.38 -9.91 12.39
C ALA A 302 1.87 -8.57 11.88
N ALA A 303 3.17 -8.51 11.62
CA ALA A 303 3.78 -7.38 10.99
C ALA A 303 4.96 -7.85 10.13
N GLY A 304 5.19 -7.15 9.02
CA GLY A 304 6.35 -7.35 8.13
C GLY A 304 6.09 -8.30 6.97
N SER A 305 4.99 -9.06 7.01
CA SER A 305 4.52 -9.85 5.87
C SER A 305 4.05 -8.92 4.76
N THR A 306 4.56 -9.15 3.55
CA THR A 306 4.30 -8.33 2.38
C THR A 306 3.03 -8.74 1.66
N THR A 307 2.64 -10.02 1.75
CA THR A 307 1.46 -10.57 1.09
C THR A 307 0.47 -11.23 2.06
N PRO A 308 -0.81 -11.38 1.66
CA PRO A 308 -1.78 -12.23 2.36
C PRO A 308 -1.32 -13.69 2.58
N GLU A 309 -0.62 -14.26 1.61
CA GLU A 309 -0.06 -15.61 1.67
C GLU A 309 1.04 -15.70 2.75
N ASP A 310 1.97 -14.77 2.75
CA ASP A 310 3.08 -14.74 3.72
C ASP A 310 2.57 -14.60 5.15
N VAL A 311 1.58 -13.73 5.37
CA VAL A 311 1.02 -13.52 6.70
C VAL A 311 0.24 -14.75 7.17
N LEU A 312 -0.51 -15.42 6.29
CA LEU A 312 -1.18 -16.67 6.64
C LEU A 312 -0.16 -17.76 7.01
N VAL A 313 0.89 -17.95 6.20
CA VAL A 313 1.95 -18.93 6.47
C VAL A 313 2.61 -18.64 7.82
N GLN A 314 2.88 -17.37 8.13
CA GLN A 314 3.44 -16.96 9.42
C GLN A 314 2.51 -17.35 10.58
N TRP A 315 1.21 -17.07 10.48
CA TRP A 315 0.24 -17.46 11.50
C TRP A 315 0.09 -18.98 11.63
N MET A 316 0.03 -19.71 10.51
CA MET A 316 -0.09 -21.18 10.53
C MET A 316 1.16 -21.86 11.10
N ASN A 317 2.34 -21.25 11.01
CA ASN A 317 3.56 -21.78 11.63
C ASN A 317 3.68 -21.49 13.13
N SER A 318 2.90 -20.54 13.66
CA SER A 318 2.83 -20.24 15.10
C SER A 318 1.75 -21.05 15.81
N ALA A 319 2.09 -21.78 16.88
CA ALA A 319 1.14 -22.65 17.57
C ALA A 319 -0.08 -21.91 18.15
N GLY A 320 0.13 -20.71 18.71
CA GLY A 320 -0.96 -19.89 19.24
C GLY A 320 -1.85 -19.32 18.14
N HIS A 321 -1.26 -18.76 17.08
CA HIS A 321 -2.02 -18.17 15.98
C HIS A 321 -2.80 -19.24 15.18
N ARG A 322 -2.17 -20.38 14.91
CA ARG A 322 -2.80 -21.55 14.28
C ARG A 322 -3.98 -22.07 15.11
N ALA A 323 -3.86 -22.08 16.44
CA ALA A 323 -4.95 -22.51 17.31
C ALA A 323 -6.19 -21.61 17.15
N ASN A 324 -6.01 -20.29 16.96
CA ASN A 324 -7.13 -19.39 16.67
C ASN A 324 -7.76 -19.69 15.29
N ILE A 325 -6.96 -19.80 14.23
CA ILE A 325 -7.44 -20.10 12.87
C ILE A 325 -8.27 -21.38 12.84
N LEU A 326 -7.84 -22.41 13.58
CA LEU A 326 -8.46 -23.75 13.60
C LEU A 326 -9.46 -23.95 14.75
N ASN A 327 -9.83 -22.90 15.50
CA ASN A 327 -10.80 -23.03 16.58
C ASN A 327 -12.22 -23.21 16.00
N ALA A 328 -12.88 -24.31 16.38
CA ALA A 328 -14.23 -24.66 15.92
C ALA A 328 -15.34 -23.75 16.49
N ASP A 329 -15.06 -23.06 17.60
CA ASP A 329 -16.03 -22.21 18.29
C ASP A 329 -16.22 -20.87 17.58
N TYR A 330 -15.19 -20.35 16.90
CA TYR A 330 -15.31 -19.13 16.09
C TYR A 330 -16.24 -19.33 14.90
N LYS A 331 -17.11 -18.36 14.67
CA LYS A 331 -18.12 -18.34 13.59
C LYS A 331 -17.91 -17.21 12.61
N GLU A 332 -17.24 -16.14 13.04
CA GLU A 332 -17.10 -14.91 12.28
C GLU A 332 -15.64 -14.43 12.27
N ILE A 333 -15.27 -13.67 11.24
CA ILE A 333 -13.93 -13.13 11.08
C ILE A 333 -13.98 -11.68 10.56
N GLY A 334 -13.07 -10.86 11.04
CA GLY A 334 -12.71 -9.58 10.46
C GLY A 334 -11.21 -9.47 10.32
N VAL A 335 -10.73 -8.82 9.25
CA VAL A 335 -9.30 -8.61 9.02
C VAL A 335 -9.04 -7.12 8.83
N GLY A 336 -7.94 -6.65 9.41
CA GLY A 336 -7.39 -5.33 9.20
C GLY A 336 -6.02 -5.44 8.56
N TYR A 337 -5.75 -4.53 7.63
CA TYR A 337 -4.45 -4.36 6.99
C TYR A 337 -4.11 -2.87 6.98
N TYR A 338 -2.87 -2.55 7.33
CA TYR A 338 -2.38 -1.19 7.27
C TYR A 338 -0.95 -1.19 6.79
N PHE A 339 -0.73 -0.57 5.64
CA PHE A 339 0.59 -0.18 5.20
C PHE A 339 0.93 1.19 5.78
N LEU A 340 2.00 1.26 6.56
CA LEU A 340 2.62 2.49 7.00
C LEU A 340 3.96 2.61 6.27
N ALA A 341 3.96 3.33 5.14
CA ALA A 341 5.14 3.57 4.32
C ALA A 341 6.33 4.10 5.15
N ASN A 342 6.03 4.90 6.19
CA ASN A 342 7.02 5.55 7.07
C ASN A 342 6.92 5.08 8.53
N ASP A 343 7.08 3.79 8.78
CA ASP A 343 7.21 3.26 10.13
C ASP A 343 8.59 3.57 10.71
N THR A 344 8.67 4.62 11.53
CA THR A 344 9.89 5.05 12.25
C THR A 344 9.89 4.59 13.70
N GLY A 345 8.99 3.68 14.05
CA GLY A 345 8.80 3.15 15.38
C GLY A 345 9.92 2.23 15.86
N SER A 346 9.92 1.95 17.16
CA SER A 346 10.69 0.87 17.79
C SER A 346 10.30 -0.53 17.29
N VAL A 347 9.08 -0.67 16.76
CA VAL A 347 8.61 -1.83 16.01
C VAL A 347 8.50 -1.38 14.54
N ASN A 348 9.37 -1.88 13.65
CA ASN A 348 9.48 -1.38 12.29
C ASN A 348 9.26 -2.48 11.27
N TYR A 349 8.05 -2.54 10.73
CA TYR A 349 7.65 -3.62 9.81
C TYR A 349 6.92 -3.14 8.56
N ASN A 350 6.55 -1.85 8.47
CA ASN A 350 5.83 -1.17 7.39
C ASN A 350 4.45 -1.74 7.03
N ARG A 351 4.17 -3.03 7.26
CA ARG A 351 2.92 -3.72 6.95
C ARG A 351 2.41 -4.38 8.22
N TYR A 352 1.23 -3.98 8.65
CA TYR A 352 0.58 -4.48 9.86
C TYR A 352 -0.68 -5.24 9.49
N TRP A 353 -0.93 -6.32 10.22
CA TRP A 353 -2.06 -7.21 9.98
C TRP A 353 -2.74 -7.58 11.28
N THR A 354 -4.06 -7.67 11.26
CA THR A 354 -4.84 -8.18 12.40
C THR A 354 -5.99 -9.04 11.90
N GLN A 355 -6.06 -10.29 12.38
CA GLN A 355 -7.27 -11.12 12.27
C GLN A 355 -8.01 -11.09 13.61
N VAL A 356 -9.30 -10.79 13.57
CA VAL A 356 -10.18 -10.87 14.72
C VAL A 356 -11.23 -11.94 14.45
N PHE A 357 -11.34 -12.90 15.38
CA PHE A 357 -12.29 -14.01 15.32
C PHE A 357 -13.40 -13.80 16.33
N GLY A 358 -14.65 -14.04 15.94
CA GLY A 358 -15.82 -13.79 16.76
C GLY A 358 -16.58 -15.06 17.16
N ILE A 359 -16.99 -15.10 18.43
CA ILE A 359 -18.04 -15.99 18.96
C ILE A 359 -19.26 -15.10 19.29
N PRO A 360 -20.30 -15.08 18.44
CA PRO A 360 -21.51 -14.28 18.69
C PRO A 360 -22.20 -14.73 19.99
N THR A 361 -22.86 -13.80 20.68
CA THR A 361 -23.70 -14.18 21.83
C THR A 361 -24.86 -15.10 21.40
N GLY A 362 -25.00 -16.24 22.07
CA GLY A 362 -26.07 -17.21 21.81
C GLY A 362 -25.81 -18.19 20.66
N SER A 363 -24.57 -18.26 20.15
CA SER A 363 -24.11 -19.23 19.13
C SER A 363 -23.86 -20.63 19.66
#